data_AF-A0A6J6NHY3-F1
#
_entry.id   AF-A0A6J6NHY3-F1
#
_cell.length_a   1.000
_cell.length_b   1.000
_cell.length_c   1.000
_cell.angle_alpha   90.00
_cell.angle_beta   90.00
_cell.angle_gamma   90.00
#
_symmetry.space_group_name_H-M   'P 1'
#
loop_
_entity.id
_entity.type
_entity.pdbx_description
1 polymer ?
#
loop_
_entity_poly.entity_id
_entity_poly.type
_entity_poly.pdbx_seq_one_letter_code
_entity_poly.pdbx_strand_id
1 'polypeptide(L)'
;MSVYSALGMQPYRMKSGKVDTTLSKPGKAAASGDPINANFVNNLKTYVLTPDGANWKSNGFYSPWNTAGVDCEPDFKAGKIPYAILGNWQPDLLSSAIVATAQPVPGITAGTYGNAFGSVSGALLTSFASSKGNLAAAKSLLNYFGSRAGQRDYQKIEKRPHANAKASKFGNSFQKAFANAAGLASIPQIGSYLDGTGGNSWWSLAGNYWYRVAINGENLTTTTTNLSALLKANVVAGSK
;
A
#
# COMPACT_ATOMS: atom_id res chain seq x y z
N MET A 1 -3.37 -0.39 -0.76
CA MET A 1 -2.86 0.24 -2.01
C MET A 1 -2.63 -0.78 -3.12
N SER A 2 -2.02 -1.94 -2.84
CA SER A 2 -1.57 -2.90 -3.85
C SER A 2 -2.62 -3.31 -4.90
N VAL A 3 -3.79 -3.84 -4.51
CA VAL A 3 -4.78 -4.22 -5.53
C VAL A 3 -5.44 -3.01 -6.19
N TYR A 4 -5.68 -1.92 -5.47
CA TYR A 4 -6.15 -0.68 -6.10
C TYR A 4 -5.24 -0.27 -7.25
N SER A 5 -3.93 -0.31 -7.04
CA SER A 5 -2.96 0.08 -8.07
C SER A 5 -2.88 -0.93 -9.21
N ALA A 6 -3.02 -2.24 -8.94
CA ALA A 6 -3.15 -3.27 -9.96
C ALA A 6 -4.36 -3.02 -10.88
N LEU A 7 -5.47 -2.55 -10.31
CA LEU A 7 -6.68 -2.19 -11.04
C LEU A 7 -6.56 -0.84 -11.74
N GLY A 8 -5.60 0.01 -11.37
CA GLY A 8 -5.35 1.31 -12.01
C GLY A 8 -5.56 2.55 -11.14
N MET A 9 -5.75 2.40 -9.82
CA MET A 9 -5.90 3.48 -8.85
C MET A 9 -4.76 3.49 -7.82
N GLN A 10 -4.09 4.62 -7.68
CA GLN A 10 -3.06 4.84 -6.68
C GLN A 10 -3.06 6.31 -6.26
N PRO A 11 -2.58 6.67 -5.05
CA PRO A 11 -2.65 8.06 -4.57
C PRO A 11 -1.89 9.04 -5.46
N TYR A 12 -0.79 8.58 -6.06
CA TYR A 12 0.01 9.29 -7.05
C TYR A 12 0.75 8.27 -7.92
N ARG A 13 1.23 8.71 -9.09
CA ARG A 13 2.04 7.90 -9.99
C ARG A 13 3.50 8.30 -9.89
N MET A 14 4.40 7.33 -9.97
CA MET A 14 5.83 7.58 -10.06
C MET A 14 6.28 7.55 -11.53
N LYS A 15 7.15 8.47 -11.93
CA LYS A 15 7.82 8.50 -13.24
C LYS A 15 9.24 9.00 -13.05
N SER A 16 10.22 8.20 -13.51
CA SER A 16 11.64 8.55 -13.43
C SER A 16 12.10 8.95 -12.03
N GLY A 17 11.68 8.20 -11.01
CA GLY A 17 12.07 8.41 -9.60
C GLY A 17 11.38 9.58 -8.88
N LYS A 18 10.39 10.23 -9.51
CA LYS A 18 9.62 11.34 -8.92
C LYS A 18 8.13 11.10 -9.06
N VAL A 19 7.31 11.85 -8.32
CA VAL A 19 5.86 11.88 -8.56
C VAL A 19 5.60 12.53 -9.93
N ASP A 20 4.80 11.89 -10.78
CA ASP A 20 4.36 12.42 -12.06
C ASP A 20 3.21 13.40 -11.83
N THR A 21 3.50 14.68 -12.00
CA THR A 21 2.54 15.79 -11.82
C THR A 21 1.82 16.15 -13.13
N THR A 22 1.98 15.34 -14.19
CA THR A 22 1.25 15.51 -15.45
C THR A 22 -0.20 15.07 -15.29
N LEU A 23 -1.06 16.00 -14.84
CA LEU A 23 -2.46 15.73 -14.56
C LEU A 23 -3.37 16.18 -15.70
N SER A 24 -4.44 15.42 -15.97
CA SER A 24 -5.46 15.84 -16.94
C SER A 24 -6.44 16.84 -16.34
N LYS A 25 -6.94 17.75 -17.20
CA LYS A 25 -8.03 18.69 -16.87
C LYS A 25 -9.37 17.96 -16.74
N PRO A 26 -10.35 18.51 -16.01
CA PRO A 26 -11.71 17.97 -15.96
C PRO A 26 -12.29 17.71 -17.36
N GLY A 27 -12.94 16.55 -17.54
CA GLY A 27 -13.53 16.14 -18.81
C GLY A 27 -12.55 15.74 -19.91
N LYS A 28 -11.25 15.64 -19.62
CA LYS A 28 -10.23 15.14 -20.55
C LYS A 28 -9.79 13.72 -20.20
N ALA A 29 -9.26 13.01 -21.20
CA ALA A 29 -8.69 11.69 -21.03
C ALA A 29 -7.61 11.71 -19.93
N ALA A 30 -7.48 10.59 -19.19
CA ALA A 30 -6.55 10.50 -18.09
C ALA A 30 -5.10 10.68 -18.57
N ALA A 31 -4.33 11.54 -17.89
CA ALA A 31 -2.92 11.77 -18.18
C ALA A 31 -2.02 10.77 -17.43
N SER A 32 -0.72 10.71 -17.76
CA SER A 32 0.20 9.73 -17.18
C SER A 32 0.40 9.88 -15.67
N GLY A 33 0.17 11.07 -15.11
CA GLY A 33 0.25 11.35 -13.67
C GLY A 33 -1.06 11.19 -12.91
N ASP A 34 -2.18 10.93 -13.60
CA ASP A 34 -3.49 10.86 -12.95
C ASP A 34 -3.57 9.68 -11.97
N PRO A 35 -3.96 9.89 -10.71
CA PRO A 35 -4.11 8.84 -9.69
C PRO A 35 -4.95 7.64 -10.15
N ILE A 36 -5.99 7.89 -10.95
CA ILE A 36 -6.89 6.87 -11.51
C ILE A 36 -6.75 6.87 -13.04
N ASN A 37 -6.38 5.74 -13.64
CA ASN A 37 -6.30 5.62 -15.10
C ASN A 37 -7.67 5.32 -15.74
N ALA A 38 -7.73 5.43 -17.07
CA ALA A 38 -8.95 5.22 -17.85
C ALA A 38 -9.54 3.80 -17.73
N ASN A 39 -8.73 2.81 -17.37
CA ASN A 39 -9.16 1.41 -17.31
C ASN A 39 -9.72 1.00 -15.95
N PHE A 40 -9.55 1.82 -14.90
CA PHE A 40 -9.91 1.44 -13.54
C PHE A 40 -11.35 0.97 -13.38
N VAL A 41 -12.32 1.73 -13.90
CA VAL A 41 -13.74 1.36 -13.85
C VAL A 41 -14.01 0.06 -14.60
N ASN A 42 -13.40 -0.14 -15.77
CA ASN A 42 -13.59 -1.36 -16.54
C ASN A 42 -12.99 -2.56 -15.80
N ASN A 43 -11.78 -2.42 -15.26
CA ASN A 43 -11.14 -3.45 -14.45
C ASN A 43 -11.97 -3.80 -13.22
N LEU A 44 -12.60 -2.81 -12.57
CA LEU A 44 -13.51 -3.06 -11.46
C LEU A 44 -14.68 -3.95 -11.88
N LYS A 45 -15.36 -3.60 -12.96
CA LYS A 45 -16.51 -4.35 -13.49
C LYS A 45 -16.14 -5.75 -13.99
N THR A 46 -14.93 -5.91 -14.53
CA THR A 46 -14.48 -7.20 -15.06
C THR A 46 -14.04 -8.15 -13.96
N TYR A 47 -13.31 -7.66 -12.95
CA TYR A 47 -12.56 -8.54 -12.05
C TYR A 47 -13.07 -8.60 -10.61
N VAL A 48 -13.79 -7.57 -10.13
CA VAL A 48 -14.12 -7.48 -8.69
C VAL A 48 -15.56 -7.12 -8.37
N LEU A 49 -16.32 -6.60 -9.34
CA LEU A 49 -17.73 -6.24 -9.17
C LEU A 49 -18.63 -7.01 -10.15
N THR A 50 -19.85 -7.29 -9.71
CA THR A 50 -20.95 -7.78 -10.55
C THR A 50 -22.13 -6.81 -10.48
N PRO A 51 -22.93 -6.66 -11.56
CA PRO A 51 -24.16 -5.88 -11.52
C PRO A 51 -25.13 -6.38 -10.45
N ASP A 52 -25.85 -5.45 -9.82
CA ASP A 52 -26.92 -5.70 -8.85
C ASP A 52 -28.05 -4.70 -9.06
N GLY A 53 -28.91 -4.97 -10.05
CA GLY A 53 -29.88 -3.99 -10.55
C GLY A 53 -29.17 -2.76 -11.13
N ALA A 54 -29.45 -1.57 -10.59
CA ALA A 54 -28.77 -0.33 -10.95
C ALA A 54 -27.42 -0.14 -10.24
N ASN A 55 -27.09 -1.01 -9.28
CA ASN A 55 -25.94 -0.92 -8.38
C ASN A 55 -24.86 -1.96 -8.74
N TRP A 56 -23.79 -1.99 -7.94
CA TRP A 56 -22.69 -2.93 -8.05
C TRP A 56 -22.42 -3.57 -6.70
N LYS A 57 -22.11 -4.87 -6.69
CA LYS A 57 -21.66 -5.59 -5.48
C LYS A 57 -20.38 -6.36 -5.75
N SER A 58 -19.65 -6.74 -4.70
CA SER A 58 -18.48 -7.62 -4.81
C SER A 58 -18.86 -8.92 -5.54
N ASN A 59 -18.00 -9.39 -6.44
CA ASN A 59 -18.14 -10.71 -7.07
C ASN A 59 -17.57 -11.86 -6.23
N GLY A 60 -17.17 -11.58 -4.99
CA GLY A 60 -16.52 -12.54 -4.10
C GLY A 60 -14.99 -12.59 -4.19
N PHE A 61 -14.36 -11.83 -5.10
CA PHE A 61 -12.89 -11.71 -5.17
C PHE A 61 -12.30 -11.16 -3.86
N TYR A 62 -13.00 -10.20 -3.26
CA TYR A 62 -12.82 -9.89 -1.85
C TYR A 62 -13.93 -10.52 -1.06
N SER A 63 -13.54 -11.16 0.03
CA SER A 63 -14.50 -11.46 1.07
C SER A 63 -15.15 -10.15 1.53
N PRO A 64 -16.48 -10.11 1.78
CA PRO A 64 -17.16 -8.87 2.09
C PRO A 64 -16.53 -8.22 3.32
N TRP A 65 -15.99 -7.02 3.15
CA TRP A 65 -15.27 -6.25 4.18
C TRP A 65 -16.11 -5.89 5.41
N ASN A 66 -17.39 -6.31 5.46
CA ASN A 66 -18.33 -5.93 6.52
C ASN A 66 -19.49 -6.93 6.69
N THR A 67 -19.32 -8.21 6.33
CA THR A 67 -20.27 -9.23 6.79
C THR A 67 -19.74 -9.82 8.08
N ALA A 68 -20.55 -9.80 9.14
CA ALA A 68 -20.27 -10.56 10.35
C ALA A 68 -19.99 -12.02 9.96
N GLY A 69 -18.73 -12.47 10.10
CA GLY A 69 -18.34 -13.85 9.78
C GLY A 69 -17.12 -14.01 8.87
N VAL A 70 -16.50 -12.94 8.37
CA VAL A 70 -15.23 -13.04 7.64
C VAL A 70 -14.14 -12.30 8.40
N ASP A 71 -13.08 -13.04 8.69
CA ASP A 71 -11.92 -12.52 9.39
C ASP A 71 -10.68 -12.94 8.57
N CYS A 72 -10.12 -12.00 7.78
CA CYS A 72 -9.11 -12.29 6.75
C CYS A 72 -7.92 -13.11 7.28
N GLU A 73 -7.45 -12.79 8.49
CA GLU A 73 -6.32 -13.49 9.11
C GLU A 73 -6.71 -14.90 9.61
N PRO A 74 -7.76 -15.07 10.43
CA PRO A 74 -8.24 -16.40 10.81
C PRO A 74 -8.61 -17.29 9.62
N ASP A 75 -9.30 -16.76 8.61
CA ASP A 75 -9.73 -17.54 7.45
C ASP A 75 -8.55 -17.94 6.54
N PHE A 76 -7.53 -17.08 6.40
CA PHE A 76 -6.29 -17.45 5.71
C PHE A 76 -5.54 -18.53 6.49
N LYS A 77 -5.39 -18.37 7.82
CA LYS A 77 -4.76 -19.36 8.71
C LYS A 77 -5.48 -20.71 8.69
N ALA A 78 -6.80 -20.70 8.53
CA ALA A 78 -7.64 -21.90 8.42
C ALA A 78 -7.67 -22.51 7.00
N GLY A 79 -6.96 -21.92 6.02
CA GLY A 79 -6.95 -22.39 4.63
C GLY A 79 -8.27 -22.20 3.88
N LYS A 80 -9.18 -21.37 4.40
CA LYS A 80 -10.48 -21.08 3.76
C LYS A 80 -10.36 -20.10 2.60
N ILE A 81 -9.33 -19.25 2.61
CA ILE A 81 -9.02 -18.34 1.50
C ILE A 81 -7.61 -18.64 0.96
N PRO A 82 -7.44 -18.70 -0.37
CA PRO A 82 -6.18 -19.15 -0.98
C PRO A 82 -5.10 -18.05 -1.03
N TYR A 83 -5.45 -16.79 -0.77
CA TYR A 83 -4.53 -15.67 -0.75
C TYR A 83 -4.91 -14.63 0.31
N ALA A 84 -3.92 -13.88 0.77
CA ALA A 84 -4.11 -12.72 1.63
C ALA A 84 -3.14 -11.61 1.22
N ILE A 85 -3.57 -10.36 1.34
CA ILE A 85 -2.70 -9.19 1.15
C ILE A 85 -2.10 -8.86 2.50
N LEU A 86 -0.79 -9.04 2.63
CA LEU A 86 -0.09 -9.00 3.91
C LEU A 86 0.83 -7.79 4.03
N GLY A 87 0.98 -7.31 5.27
CA GLY A 87 2.07 -6.42 5.66
C GLY A 87 3.29 -7.19 6.18
N ASN A 88 4.47 -6.57 6.13
CA ASN A 88 5.69 -7.14 6.71
C ASN A 88 5.65 -7.22 8.25
N TRP A 89 4.64 -6.63 8.89
CA TRP A 89 4.38 -6.73 10.34
C TRP A 89 3.56 -7.97 10.72
N GLN A 90 3.17 -8.82 9.77
CA GLN A 90 2.39 -10.04 10.02
C GLN A 90 3.19 -11.33 9.68
N PRO A 91 4.41 -11.52 10.23
CA PRO A 91 5.24 -12.68 9.93
C PRO A 91 4.58 -14.00 10.36
N ASP A 92 3.74 -13.95 11.40
CA ASP A 92 3.12 -15.14 11.99
C ASP A 92 1.87 -15.59 11.22
N LEU A 93 1.52 -14.93 10.10
CA LEU A 93 0.49 -15.40 9.17
C LEU A 93 0.97 -16.54 8.26
N LEU A 94 2.28 -16.64 8.03
CA LEU A 94 2.85 -17.74 7.27
C LEU A 94 3.23 -18.86 8.23
N SER A 95 2.22 -19.59 8.73
CA SER A 95 2.43 -20.74 9.60
C SER A 95 3.04 -21.90 8.81
N SER A 96 3.68 -22.85 9.49
CA SER A 96 4.27 -24.05 8.85
C SER A 96 3.25 -24.93 8.12
N ALA A 97 1.95 -24.79 8.44
CA ALA A 97 0.86 -25.50 7.78
C ALA A 97 0.48 -24.88 6.42
N ILE A 98 0.92 -23.65 6.14
CA ILE A 98 0.62 -22.95 4.89
C ILE A 98 1.91 -22.86 4.06
N VAL A 99 1.96 -23.59 2.96
CA VAL A 99 3.00 -23.41 1.95
C VAL A 99 2.73 -22.12 1.18
N ALA A 100 3.16 -21.00 1.74
CA ALA A 100 2.99 -19.67 1.15
C ALA A 100 4.30 -19.15 0.55
N THR A 101 4.20 -18.49 -0.60
CA THR A 101 5.26 -17.61 -1.11
C THR A 101 4.75 -16.18 -1.07
N ALA A 102 5.51 -15.27 -0.45
CA ALA A 102 5.17 -13.85 -0.53
C ALA A 102 5.63 -13.31 -1.89
N GLN A 103 4.66 -12.82 -2.66
CA GLN A 103 4.85 -12.25 -3.99
C GLN A 103 4.29 -10.83 -4.01
N PRO A 104 4.77 -9.95 -4.91
CA PRO A 104 4.05 -8.72 -5.19
C PRO A 104 2.62 -9.04 -5.66
N VAL A 105 1.67 -8.16 -5.35
CA VAL A 105 0.30 -8.34 -5.83
C VAL A 105 0.29 -8.35 -7.36
N PRO A 106 -0.26 -9.38 -8.01
CA PRO A 106 -0.29 -9.44 -9.47
C PRO A 106 -1.04 -8.25 -10.08
N GLY A 107 -0.54 -7.75 -11.21
CA GLY A 107 -1.25 -6.81 -12.05
C GLY A 107 -2.30 -7.51 -12.93
N ILE A 108 -3.16 -6.73 -13.56
CA ILE A 108 -4.17 -7.23 -14.52
C ILE A 108 -3.55 -7.81 -15.80
N THR A 109 -2.30 -7.44 -16.11
CA THR A 109 -1.54 -7.98 -17.23
C THR A 109 -0.49 -8.96 -16.71
N ALA A 110 -0.35 -10.12 -17.37
CA ALA A 110 0.68 -11.09 -17.02
C ALA A 110 2.07 -10.45 -16.99
N GLY A 111 2.87 -10.78 -15.96
CA GLY A 111 4.21 -10.22 -15.76
C GLY A 111 4.24 -8.79 -15.18
N THR A 112 3.07 -8.20 -14.87
CA THR A 112 2.98 -6.89 -14.20
C THR A 112 2.55 -7.05 -12.75
N TYR A 113 2.76 -6.00 -11.96
CA TYR A 113 2.44 -5.97 -10.53
C TYR A 113 1.67 -4.71 -10.15
N GLY A 114 0.81 -4.84 -9.14
CA GLY A 114 0.30 -3.69 -8.39
C GLY A 114 1.38 -3.11 -7.49
N ASN A 115 1.44 -1.79 -7.43
CA ASN A 115 2.33 -1.04 -6.56
C ASN A 115 1.94 -1.16 -5.07
N ALA A 116 2.92 -1.49 -4.22
CA ALA A 116 2.81 -1.46 -2.76
C ALA A 116 3.64 -0.31 -2.17
N PHE A 117 3.36 0.09 -0.92
CA PHE A 117 4.20 1.09 -0.27
C PHE A 117 5.47 0.41 0.24
N GLY A 118 6.61 0.90 -0.24
CA GLY A 118 7.93 0.55 0.28
C GLY A 118 8.28 1.53 1.39
N SER A 119 7.99 1.16 2.63
CA SER A 119 8.27 2.00 3.79
C SER A 119 9.41 1.43 4.61
N VAL A 120 10.28 2.30 5.09
CA VAL A 120 11.41 1.94 5.95
C VAL A 120 11.11 2.44 7.35
N SER A 121 11.12 1.54 8.33
CA SER A 121 11.12 1.94 9.74
C SER A 121 12.47 2.58 10.06
N GLY A 122 12.46 3.84 10.47
CA GLY A 122 13.64 4.60 10.87
C GLY A 122 13.55 5.04 12.32
N ALA A 123 14.70 5.13 12.99
CA ALA A 123 14.83 5.80 14.27
C ALA A 123 15.30 7.24 14.00
N LEU A 124 14.60 8.22 14.56
CA LEU A 124 14.84 9.64 14.32
C LEU A 124 15.33 10.32 15.60
N LEU A 125 16.26 11.26 15.44
CA LEU A 125 16.68 12.15 16.50
C LEU A 125 15.79 13.40 16.51
N THR A 126 15.25 13.76 17.66
CA THR A 126 14.52 15.04 17.81
C THR A 126 15.44 16.11 18.41
N SER A 127 15.10 17.38 18.22
CA SER A 127 15.81 18.52 18.84
C SER A 127 15.83 18.47 20.37
N PHE A 128 14.93 17.70 21.00
CA PHE A 128 14.88 17.46 22.44
C PHE A 128 16.18 16.84 22.98
N ALA A 129 16.83 15.94 22.24
CA ALA A 129 18.08 15.32 22.69
C ALA A 129 19.21 16.35 22.85
N SER A 130 19.19 17.42 22.06
CA SER A 130 20.14 18.52 22.15
C SER A 130 19.89 19.38 23.39
N SER A 131 18.62 19.65 23.73
CA SER A 131 18.28 20.53 24.86
C SER A 131 18.43 19.87 26.24
N LYS A 132 18.64 18.55 26.29
CA LYS A 132 18.81 17.77 27.52
C LYS A 132 20.21 17.16 27.70
N GLY A 133 21.20 17.58 26.90
CA GLY A 133 22.59 17.15 27.04
C GLY A 133 22.90 15.70 26.62
N ASN A 134 21.92 14.96 26.09
CA ASN A 134 22.07 13.53 25.75
C ASN A 134 22.37 13.27 24.27
N LEU A 135 22.76 14.31 23.52
CA LEU A 135 22.95 14.24 22.08
C LEU A 135 23.93 13.15 21.64
N ALA A 136 25.07 13.03 22.32
CA ALA A 136 26.11 12.05 21.98
C ALA A 136 25.62 10.61 22.18
N ALA A 137 24.97 10.33 23.31
CA ALA A 137 24.39 9.03 23.60
C ALA A 137 23.29 8.65 22.60
N ALA A 138 22.38 9.59 22.29
CA ALA A 138 21.32 9.36 21.32
C ALA A 138 21.89 9.09 19.90
N LYS A 139 22.90 9.84 19.47
CA LYS A 139 23.61 9.57 18.20
C LYS A 139 24.28 8.20 18.20
N SER A 140 24.91 7.80 19.30
CA SER A 140 25.53 6.47 19.43
C SER A 140 24.50 5.35 19.24
N LEU A 141 23.33 5.47 19.87
CA LEU A 141 22.23 4.51 19.72
C LEU A 141 21.71 4.45 18.28
N LEU A 142 21.50 5.61 17.63
CA LEU A 142 21.06 5.66 16.23
C LEU A 142 22.09 5.04 15.28
N ASN A 143 23.38 5.30 15.50
CA ASN A 143 24.47 4.68 14.75
C ASN A 143 24.47 3.16 14.92
N TYR A 144 24.19 2.67 16.13
CA TYR A 144 24.02 1.24 16.36
C TYR A 144 22.86 0.68 15.53
N PHE A 145 21.66 1.27 15.58
CA PHE A 145 20.52 0.84 14.75
C PHE A 145 20.79 0.91 13.25
N GLY A 146 21.61 1.85 12.77
CA GLY A 146 22.03 1.93 11.36
C GLY A 146 23.12 0.92 10.97
N SER A 147 23.87 0.40 11.95
CA SER A 147 24.96 -0.54 11.72
C SER A 147 24.46 -1.92 11.25
N ARG A 148 25.36 -2.70 10.66
CA ARG A 148 25.08 -4.10 10.28
C ARG A 148 24.67 -4.94 11.50
N ALA A 149 25.31 -4.73 12.65
CA ALA A 149 25.05 -5.48 13.87
C ALA A 149 23.67 -5.12 14.45
N GLY A 150 23.40 -3.83 14.63
CA GLY A 150 22.12 -3.37 15.18
C GLY A 150 20.94 -3.71 14.28
N GLN A 151 21.06 -3.60 12.95
CA GLN A 151 20.01 -4.07 12.03
C GLN A 151 19.76 -5.58 12.18
N ARG A 152 20.82 -6.41 12.27
CA ARG A 152 20.66 -7.86 12.48
C ARG A 152 19.93 -8.15 13.79
N ASP A 153 20.30 -7.48 14.87
CA ASP A 153 19.78 -7.78 16.19
C ASP A 153 18.35 -7.22 16.38
N TYR A 154 18.07 -6.03 15.85
CA TYR A 154 16.72 -5.46 15.83
C TYR A 154 15.74 -6.30 15.01
N GLN A 155 16.14 -6.74 13.81
CA GLN A 155 15.25 -7.49 12.92
C GLN A 155 15.06 -8.96 13.31
N LYS A 156 15.82 -9.50 14.26
CA LYS A 156 15.48 -10.78 14.92
C LYS A 156 14.19 -10.65 15.74
N ILE A 157 13.94 -9.48 16.30
CA ILE A 157 12.78 -9.20 17.16
C ILE A 157 11.60 -8.73 16.32
N GLU A 158 11.80 -7.69 15.51
CA GLU A 158 10.74 -7.10 14.69
C GLU A 158 10.34 -7.96 13.49
N LYS A 159 11.20 -8.90 13.08
CA LYS A 159 11.00 -9.79 11.93
C LYS A 159 10.73 -9.04 10.60
N ARG A 160 11.07 -7.75 10.48
CA ARG A 160 10.94 -6.96 9.23
C ARG A 160 12.18 -7.10 8.33
N PRO A 161 12.08 -6.83 7.02
CA PRO A 161 13.26 -6.78 6.15
C PRO A 161 14.32 -5.80 6.65
N HIS A 162 15.59 -6.14 6.47
CA HIS A 162 16.70 -5.28 6.87
C HIS A 162 16.87 -4.13 5.88
N ALA A 163 17.02 -2.90 6.37
CA ALA A 163 17.35 -1.75 5.52
C ALA A 163 18.82 -1.78 5.05
N ASN A 164 19.71 -2.36 5.86
CA ASN A 164 21.13 -2.47 5.53
C ASN A 164 21.41 -3.71 4.66
N ALA A 165 21.89 -3.49 3.43
CA ALA A 165 22.19 -4.56 2.47
C ALA A 165 23.23 -5.58 2.97
N LYS A 166 24.16 -5.19 3.84
CA LYS A 166 25.14 -6.12 4.43
C LYS A 166 24.54 -7.01 5.53
N ALA A 167 23.39 -6.61 6.07
CA ALA A 167 22.63 -7.37 7.08
C ALA A 167 21.53 -8.23 6.44
N SER A 168 20.99 -7.86 5.27
CA SER A 168 19.86 -8.54 4.62
C SER A 168 20.08 -10.05 4.38
N LYS A 169 21.34 -10.48 4.17
CA LYS A 169 21.68 -11.91 4.02
C LYS A 169 21.30 -12.78 5.24
N PHE A 170 21.22 -12.18 6.42
CA PHE A 170 20.82 -12.84 7.66
C PHE A 170 19.30 -12.91 7.86
N GLY A 171 18.51 -12.31 6.96
CA GLY A 171 17.06 -12.41 7.02
C GLY A 171 16.57 -13.86 6.84
N ASN A 172 15.48 -14.19 7.52
CA ASN A 172 14.73 -15.42 7.29
C ASN A 172 14.01 -15.39 5.92
N SER A 173 13.36 -16.49 5.55
CA SER A 173 12.64 -16.63 4.29
C SER A 173 11.56 -15.54 4.11
N PHE A 174 10.78 -15.26 5.15
CA PHE A 174 9.74 -14.21 5.14
C PHE A 174 10.31 -12.83 4.82
N GLN A 175 11.37 -12.42 5.54
CA GLN A 175 12.04 -11.14 5.36
C GLN A 175 12.61 -10.99 3.96
N LYS A 176 13.21 -12.06 3.41
CA LYS A 176 13.76 -12.07 2.05
C LYS A 176 12.65 -11.97 1.00
N ALA A 177 11.56 -12.71 1.17
CA ALA A 177 10.43 -12.68 0.24
C ALA A 177 9.75 -11.29 0.19
N PHE A 178 9.54 -10.66 1.34
CA PHE A 178 9.03 -9.28 1.39
C PHE A 178 10.00 -8.26 0.79
N ALA A 179 11.30 -8.40 1.04
CA ALA A 179 12.31 -7.54 0.42
C ALA A 179 12.28 -7.66 -1.12
N ASN A 180 12.17 -8.89 -1.63
CA ASN A 180 12.08 -9.14 -3.06
C ASN A 180 10.79 -8.56 -3.66
N ALA A 181 9.64 -8.78 -3.03
CA ALA A 181 8.37 -8.23 -3.48
C ALA A 181 8.38 -6.69 -3.50
N ALA A 182 8.97 -6.06 -2.48
CA ALA A 182 9.16 -4.62 -2.45
C ALA A 182 10.12 -4.14 -3.54
N GLY A 183 11.21 -4.86 -3.82
CA GLY A 183 12.14 -4.52 -4.89
C GLY A 183 11.51 -4.52 -6.29
N LEU A 184 10.46 -5.33 -6.50
CA LEU A 184 9.76 -5.44 -7.78
C LEU A 184 8.65 -4.39 -7.96
N ALA A 185 7.94 -4.05 -6.89
CA ALA A 185 6.66 -3.35 -7.00
C ALA A 185 6.45 -2.23 -5.97
N SER A 186 7.47 -1.84 -5.20
CA SER A 186 7.26 -0.77 -4.22
C SER A 186 7.39 0.63 -4.83
N ILE A 187 6.52 1.52 -4.36
CA ILE A 187 6.68 2.97 -4.51
C ILE A 187 6.92 3.59 -3.13
N PRO A 188 7.63 4.74 -3.03
CA PRO A 188 7.81 5.43 -1.77
C PRO A 188 6.47 5.78 -1.11
N GLN A 189 6.43 5.87 0.21
CA GLN A 189 5.27 6.40 0.95
C GLN A 189 5.51 7.88 1.30
N ILE A 190 5.00 8.80 0.48
CA ILE A 190 5.26 10.25 0.60
C ILE A 190 4.08 10.96 1.27
N GLY A 191 4.27 11.43 2.51
CA GLY A 191 3.22 12.04 3.34
C GLY A 191 2.54 13.26 2.70
N SER A 192 3.29 14.15 2.05
CA SER A 192 2.74 15.38 1.44
C SER A 192 1.61 15.12 0.44
N TYR A 193 1.63 13.98 -0.25
CA TYR A 193 0.58 13.55 -1.17
C TYR A 193 -0.50 12.68 -0.52
N LEU A 194 -0.17 11.95 0.55
CA LEU A 194 -1.06 11.00 1.20
C LEU A 194 -1.97 11.65 2.23
N ASP A 195 -1.49 12.67 2.93
CA ASP A 195 -2.24 13.36 3.98
C ASP A 195 -3.34 14.24 3.37
N GLY A 196 -3.11 14.74 2.15
CA GLY A 196 -4.06 15.59 1.44
C GLY A 196 -4.39 16.88 2.19
N THR A 197 -5.51 17.52 1.84
CA THR A 197 -6.00 18.72 2.52
C THR A 197 -7.45 18.57 2.94
N GLY A 198 -7.82 19.08 4.12
CA GLY A 198 -9.22 19.16 4.56
C GLY A 198 -9.90 17.80 4.75
N GLY A 199 -9.20 16.80 5.30
CA GLY A 199 -9.75 15.47 5.57
C GLY A 199 -9.72 14.48 4.39
N ASN A 200 -9.22 14.91 3.22
CA ASN A 200 -9.14 14.11 2.00
C ASN A 200 -7.87 13.24 1.93
N SER A 201 -7.41 12.70 3.05
CA SER A 201 -6.24 11.83 3.04
C SER A 201 -6.52 10.57 2.22
N TRP A 202 -5.50 10.00 1.59
CA TRP A 202 -5.59 8.72 0.87
C TRP A 202 -6.22 7.63 1.75
N TRP A 203 -5.89 7.62 3.04
CA TRP A 203 -6.39 6.65 4.02
C TRP A 203 -7.91 6.73 4.17
N SER A 204 -8.46 7.94 4.28
CA SER A 204 -9.90 8.17 4.36
C SER A 204 -10.59 7.89 3.02
N LEU A 205 -10.02 8.40 1.92
CA LEU A 205 -10.63 8.32 0.60
C LEU A 205 -10.69 6.89 0.07
N ALA A 206 -9.58 6.14 0.16
CA ALA A 206 -9.52 4.77 -0.34
C ALA A 206 -10.37 3.81 0.50
N GLY A 207 -10.47 4.02 1.82
CA GLY A 207 -11.37 3.22 2.67
C GLY A 207 -12.85 3.48 2.35
N ASN A 208 -13.23 4.76 2.22
CA ASN A 208 -14.62 5.16 1.97
C ASN A 208 -15.11 4.77 0.57
N TYR A 209 -14.24 4.72 -0.45
CA TYR A 209 -14.64 4.40 -1.82
C TYR A 209 -15.37 3.06 -1.94
N TRP A 210 -14.84 1.98 -1.34
CA TRP A 210 -15.49 0.66 -1.39
C TRP A 210 -16.85 0.66 -0.69
N TYR A 211 -16.93 1.29 0.47
CA TYR A 211 -18.19 1.42 1.20
C TYR A 211 -19.24 2.13 0.34
N ARG A 212 -18.88 3.23 -0.30
CA ARG A 212 -19.79 4.01 -1.15
C ARG A 212 -20.31 3.20 -2.35
N VAL A 213 -19.42 2.52 -3.07
CA VAL A 213 -19.78 1.79 -4.30
C VAL A 213 -20.46 0.46 -3.99
N ALA A 214 -19.89 -0.36 -3.11
CA ALA A 214 -20.30 -1.74 -2.93
C ALA A 214 -21.30 -1.96 -1.78
N ILE A 215 -21.45 -1.00 -0.86
CA ILE A 215 -22.38 -1.09 0.28
C ILE A 215 -23.51 -0.06 0.16
N ASN A 216 -23.19 1.22 -0.07
CA ASN A 216 -24.21 2.27 -0.23
C ASN A 216 -24.85 2.31 -1.63
N GLY A 217 -24.35 1.53 -2.60
CA GLY A 217 -24.90 1.47 -3.96
C GLY A 217 -24.73 2.76 -4.76
N GLU A 218 -23.73 3.58 -4.46
CA GLU A 218 -23.49 4.79 -5.24
C GLU A 218 -23.04 4.48 -6.68
N ASN A 219 -23.34 5.40 -7.60
CA ASN A 219 -22.95 5.24 -9.00
C ASN A 219 -21.42 5.16 -9.15
N LEU A 220 -20.94 4.01 -9.62
CA LEU A 220 -19.52 3.72 -9.79
C LEU A 220 -18.76 4.79 -10.57
N THR A 221 -19.30 5.27 -11.69
CA THR A 221 -18.62 6.25 -12.56
C THR A 221 -18.52 7.62 -11.88
N THR A 222 -19.63 8.11 -11.30
CA THR A 222 -19.67 9.39 -10.59
C THR A 222 -18.75 9.37 -9.37
N THR A 223 -18.82 8.33 -8.54
CA THR A 223 -17.99 8.20 -7.34
C THR A 223 -16.50 8.10 -7.68
N THR A 224 -16.15 7.39 -8.77
CA THR A 224 -14.76 7.34 -9.27
C THR A 224 -14.27 8.68 -9.79
N THR A 225 -15.12 9.42 -10.49
CA THR A 225 -14.77 10.76 -11.03
C THR A 225 -14.49 11.73 -9.88
N ASN A 226 -15.34 11.73 -8.85
CA ASN A 226 -15.16 12.55 -7.65
C ASN A 226 -13.87 12.18 -6.90
N LEU A 227 -13.60 10.88 -6.74
CA LEU A 227 -12.36 10.41 -6.12
C LEU A 227 -11.13 10.86 -6.93
N SER A 228 -11.17 10.73 -8.26
CA SER A 228 -10.08 11.17 -9.14
C SER A 228 -9.78 12.66 -8.95
N ALA A 229 -10.81 13.51 -8.87
CA ALA A 229 -10.64 14.95 -8.63
C ALA A 229 -9.95 15.24 -7.28
N LEU A 230 -10.37 14.55 -6.21
CA LEU A 230 -9.78 14.71 -4.87
C LEU A 230 -8.32 14.25 -4.83
N LEU A 231 -8.00 13.09 -5.43
CA LEU A 231 -6.63 12.61 -5.47
C LEU A 231 -5.73 13.51 -6.32
N LYS A 232 -6.23 14.06 -7.43
CA LYS A 232 -5.50 15.07 -8.22
C LYS A 232 -5.22 16.33 -7.40
N ALA A 233 -6.18 16.79 -6.61
CA ALA A 233 -5.97 17.92 -5.71
C ALA A 233 -4.87 17.64 -4.68
N ASN A 234 -4.81 16.41 -4.15
CA ASN A 234 -3.71 15.98 -3.28
C ASN A 234 -2.36 15.97 -4.00
N VAL A 235 -2.30 15.56 -5.28
CA VAL A 235 -1.08 15.66 -6.10
C VAL A 235 -0.62 17.11 -6.21
N VAL A 236 -1.52 18.03 -6.50
CA VAL A 236 -1.19 19.46 -6.58
C VAL A 236 -0.72 20.01 -5.23
N ALA A 237 -1.40 19.67 -4.13
CA ALA A 237 -1.04 20.15 -2.80
C ALA A 237 0.31 19.61 -2.33
N GLY A 238 0.56 18.32 -2.52
CA GLY A 238 1.79 17.65 -2.09
C GLY A 238 3.04 17.95 -2.92
N SER A 239 2.85 18.65 -4.06
CA SER A 239 3.94 19.12 -4.93
C SER A 239 4.49 20.51 -4.56
N LYS A 240 3.87 21.19 -3.59
CA LYS A 240 4.31 22.50 -3.07
C LYS A 240 5.33 22.32 -1.95
#